data_AF-A0A2M8A5K4-F1
#
_entry.id   AF-A0A2M8A5K4-F1
#
_cell.length_a   1.000
_cell.length_b   1.000
_cell.length_c   1.000
_cell.angle_alpha   90.00
_cell.angle_beta   90.00
_cell.angle_gamma   90.00
#
_symmetry.space_group_name_H-M   'P 1'
#
loop_
_entity.id
_entity.type
_entity.pdbx_description
1 polymer ?
#
loop_
_entity_poly.entity_id
_entity_poly.type
_entity_poly.pdbx_seq_one_letter_code
_entity_poly.pdbx_strand_id
1 'polypeptide(L)'
;MTAYILNKLGYALLTLLGVVTVIFFLFTVLPGDPARMMLDQNENSKQLAAIKKKYGFDQPVYKQYLNYLNDLSPISLHSNEPGDYTFLSENKYRFLSLNKFSSATLVLKLPYLRESFQKSGKPVTEIIGETLPNTIVLAVSSILIALVLGLLLGVFSALVKDSKADRLIQLLSTLGMSLPSFFSAILFAWFFAYILHQYTGLSMTGSLYELDDFGEKYAIQWKNLILPAVVLGIRPLAVVIQLMRNSLLETLTQDYIRTARAKGLSEFQVIKNHAFKNSLNPVVTALSGWFASMLAGAVFVEYIFGWNGLGKEIVEALNTLDLPVIMGAVLVIAVMFVLINIFVDMVYAWLDPKIRS
;
A
#
# COMPACT_ATOMS: atom_id res chain seq x y z
N MET A 1 26.34 4.66 -11.50
CA MET A 1 25.44 4.13 -10.45
C MET A 1 25.08 5.20 -9.41
N THR A 2 26.04 5.89 -8.81
CA THR A 2 25.80 6.96 -7.81
C THR A 2 24.96 8.12 -8.34
N ALA A 3 25.29 8.66 -9.51
CA ALA A 3 24.51 9.73 -10.16
C ALA A 3 23.07 9.31 -10.48
N TYR A 4 22.86 8.06 -10.90
CA TYR A 4 21.53 7.51 -11.15
C TYR A 4 20.68 7.43 -9.88
N ILE A 5 21.27 6.94 -8.78
CA ILE A 5 20.62 6.85 -7.47
C ILE A 5 20.30 8.26 -6.95
N LEU A 6 21.23 9.22 -7.05
CA LEU A 6 21.00 10.60 -6.65
C LEU A 6 19.87 11.26 -7.44
N ASN A 7 19.84 11.08 -8.76
CA ASN A 7 18.75 11.58 -9.59
C ASN A 7 17.41 10.98 -9.18
N LYS A 8 17.33 9.67 -8.92
CA LYS A 8 16.10 9.03 -8.43
C LYS A 8 15.67 9.54 -7.06
N LEU A 9 16.60 9.74 -6.13
CA LEU A 9 16.30 10.32 -4.83
C LEU A 9 15.78 11.76 -4.96
N GLY A 10 16.32 12.54 -5.90
CA GLY A 10 15.80 13.87 -6.25
C GLY A 10 14.36 13.82 -6.76
N TYR A 11 14.06 12.97 -7.74
CA TYR A 11 12.68 12.79 -8.25
C TYR A 11 11.72 12.29 -7.18
N ALA A 12 12.16 11.36 -6.34
CA ALA A 12 11.40 10.86 -5.20
C ALA A 12 11.05 11.98 -4.22
N LEU A 13 12.02 12.82 -3.86
CA LEU A 13 11.81 13.96 -2.97
C LEU A 13 10.82 14.96 -3.58
N LEU A 14 10.95 15.30 -4.87
CA LEU A 14 10.03 16.19 -5.57
C LEU A 14 8.60 15.62 -5.63
N THR A 15 8.48 14.31 -5.88
CA THR A 15 7.19 13.61 -5.89
C THR A 15 6.53 13.65 -4.51
N LEU A 16 7.29 13.34 -3.46
CA LEU A 16 6.79 13.39 -2.09
C LEU A 16 6.43 14.82 -1.67
N LEU A 17 7.21 15.83 -2.05
CA LEU A 17 6.87 17.23 -1.80
C LEU A 17 5.54 17.60 -2.46
N GLY A 18 5.33 17.18 -3.71
CA GLY A 18 4.05 17.36 -4.40
C GLY A 18 2.89 16.70 -3.66
N VAL A 19 3.06 15.44 -3.23
CA VAL A 19 2.04 14.71 -2.47
C VAL A 19 1.75 15.38 -1.13
N VAL A 20 2.78 15.74 -0.36
CA VAL A 20 2.65 16.45 0.92
C VAL A 20 1.90 17.77 0.75
N THR A 21 2.21 18.52 -0.31
CA THR A 21 1.51 19.77 -0.65
C THR A 21 0.03 19.51 -0.91
N VAL A 22 -0.29 18.54 -1.78
CA VAL A 22 -1.67 18.20 -2.13
C VAL A 22 -2.45 17.72 -0.90
N ILE A 23 -1.89 16.82 -0.10
CA ILE A 23 -2.50 16.32 1.15
C ILE A 23 -2.82 17.49 2.08
N PHE A 24 -1.87 18.41 2.28
CA PHE A 24 -2.10 19.57 3.14
C PHE A 24 -3.29 20.41 2.67
N PHE A 25 -3.32 20.83 1.40
CA PHE A 25 -4.41 21.66 0.89
C PHE A 25 -5.75 20.90 0.85
N LEU A 26 -5.73 19.62 0.49
CA LEU A 26 -6.92 18.78 0.40
C LEU A 26 -7.60 18.60 1.75
N PHE A 27 -6.83 18.42 2.83
CA PHE A 27 -7.40 18.09 4.15
C PHE A 27 -7.38 19.26 5.14
N THR A 28 -6.58 20.30 4.91
CA THR A 28 -6.52 21.47 5.82
C THR A 28 -7.31 22.66 5.29
N VAL A 29 -7.42 22.82 3.96
CA VAL A 29 -8.02 24.02 3.35
C VAL A 29 -9.42 23.74 2.79
N LEU A 30 -9.63 22.63 2.07
CA LEU A 30 -10.94 22.33 1.47
C LEU A 30 -12.07 22.09 2.48
N PRO A 31 -11.86 21.39 3.61
CA PRO A 31 -12.96 21.12 4.56
C PRO A 31 -13.42 22.34 5.36
N GLY A 32 -12.77 23.50 5.21
CA GLY A 32 -13.07 24.72 5.97
C GLY A 32 -12.27 24.82 7.28
N ASP A 33 -12.94 24.67 8.43
CA ASP A 33 -12.34 24.83 9.77
C ASP A 33 -12.23 23.46 10.50
N PRO A 34 -11.06 22.78 10.43
CA PRO A 34 -10.82 21.50 11.10
C PRO A 34 -11.20 21.49 12.58
N ALA A 35 -11.02 22.60 13.29
CA ALA A 35 -11.32 22.67 14.72
C ALA A 35 -12.82 22.56 15.01
N ARG A 36 -13.67 23.03 14.10
CA ARG A 36 -15.14 22.90 14.21
C ARG A 36 -15.60 21.49 13.92
N MET A 37 -14.91 20.77 13.03
CA MET A 37 -15.21 19.38 12.70
C MET A 37 -14.94 18.42 13.88
N MET A 38 -14.07 18.84 14.81
CA MET A 38 -13.75 18.09 16.04
C MET A 38 -14.74 18.31 17.19
N LEU A 39 -15.57 19.35 17.12
CA LEU A 39 -16.53 19.68 18.17
C LEU A 39 -17.92 19.17 17.77
N ASP A 40 -18.59 18.53 18.73
CA ASP A 40 -20.02 18.23 18.59
C ASP A 40 -20.84 19.53 18.55
N GLN A 41 -22.10 19.48 18.11
CA GLN A 41 -22.98 20.63 17.86
C GLN A 41 -23.17 21.57 19.08
N ASN A 42 -22.76 21.13 20.27
CA ASN A 42 -22.72 21.94 21.49
C ASN A 42 -21.46 22.84 21.51
N GLU A 43 -21.50 23.90 20.73
CA GLU A 43 -20.40 24.86 20.58
C GLU A 43 -20.07 25.60 21.90
N ASN A 44 -18.96 25.23 22.54
CA ASN A 44 -18.34 26.06 23.57
C ASN A 44 -17.18 26.85 22.96
N SER A 45 -17.35 28.16 22.74
CA SER A 45 -16.37 29.05 22.07
C SER A 45 -14.97 29.01 22.71
N LYS A 46 -14.89 28.75 24.02
CA LYS A 46 -13.61 28.57 24.73
C LYS A 46 -12.89 27.28 24.35
N GLN A 47 -13.62 26.17 24.15
CA GLN A 47 -13.04 24.90 23.72
C GLN A 47 -12.53 24.99 22.28
N LEU A 48 -13.29 25.64 21.40
CA LEU A 48 -12.87 25.89 20.01
C LEU A 48 -11.54 26.68 19.96
N ALA A 49 -11.42 27.75 20.74
CA ALA A 49 -10.18 28.53 20.81
C ALA A 49 -8.99 27.70 21.33
N ALA A 50 -9.22 26.85 22.32
CA ALA A 50 -8.19 25.95 22.85
C ALA A 50 -7.73 24.91 21.81
N ILE A 51 -8.67 24.32 21.05
CA ILE A 51 -8.35 23.37 19.97
C ILE A 51 -7.58 24.07 18.85
N LYS A 52 -8.03 25.25 18.42
CA LYS A 52 -7.33 26.02 17.38
C LYS A 52 -5.90 26.32 17.77
N LYS A 53 -5.68 26.77 19.01
CA LYS A 53 -4.33 27.04 19.53
C LYS A 53 -3.50 25.76 19.67
N LYS A 54 -4.09 24.66 20.14
CA LYS A 54 -3.39 23.35 20.29
C LYS A 54 -2.86 22.84 18.95
N TYR A 55 -3.66 22.90 17.89
CA TYR A 55 -3.31 22.36 16.58
C TYR A 55 -2.74 23.39 15.59
N GLY A 56 -2.65 24.66 15.99
CA GLY A 56 -2.11 25.75 15.18
C GLY A 56 -3.05 26.22 14.07
N PHE A 57 -4.35 25.91 14.17
CA PHE A 57 -5.38 26.31 13.20
C PHE A 57 -5.74 27.79 13.26
N ASP A 58 -5.30 28.49 14.31
CA ASP A 58 -5.38 29.95 14.45
C ASP A 58 -4.33 30.71 13.61
N GLN A 59 -3.31 30.01 13.10
CA GLN A 59 -2.24 30.62 12.32
C GLN A 59 -2.62 30.78 10.84
N PRO A 60 -2.00 31.73 10.11
CA PRO A 60 -2.17 31.83 8.66
C PRO A 60 -1.80 30.53 7.94
N VAL A 61 -2.50 30.20 6.85
CA VAL A 61 -2.33 28.93 6.10
C VAL A 61 -0.87 28.65 5.71
N TYR A 62 -0.12 29.68 5.30
CA TYR A 62 1.29 29.49 4.97
C TYR A 62 2.15 29.05 6.16
N LYS A 63 1.86 29.53 7.38
CA LYS A 63 2.55 29.08 8.60
C LYS A 63 2.16 27.65 8.94
N GLN A 64 0.87 27.31 8.83
CA GLN A 64 0.40 25.94 9.03
C GLN A 64 1.10 24.96 8.07
N TYR A 65 1.29 25.37 6.81
CA TYR A 65 2.02 24.57 5.82
C TYR A 65 3.50 24.41 6.17
N LEU A 66 4.20 25.50 6.53
CA LEU A 66 5.60 25.43 6.96
C LEU A 66 5.78 24.59 8.22
N ASN A 67 4.86 24.70 9.18
CA ASN A 67 4.86 23.86 10.38
C ASN A 67 4.63 22.39 10.03
N TYR A 68 3.73 22.10 9.08
CA TYR A 68 3.51 20.74 8.58
C TYR A 68 4.75 20.16 7.90
N LEU A 69 5.44 20.93 7.05
CA LEU A 69 6.72 20.51 6.47
C LEU A 69 7.79 20.27 7.56
N ASN A 70 7.84 21.13 8.58
CA ASN A 70 8.75 21.00 9.71
C ASN A 70 8.44 19.77 10.58
N ASP A 71 7.16 19.45 10.78
CA ASP A 71 6.70 18.23 11.46
C ASP A 71 7.16 16.97 10.71
N LEU A 72 7.10 16.96 9.38
CA LEU A 72 7.50 15.82 8.54
C LEU A 72 9.02 15.71 8.33
N SER A 73 9.73 16.84 8.32
CA SER A 73 11.17 16.86 8.05
C SER A 73 11.97 16.19 9.18
N PRO A 74 12.94 15.29 8.86
CA PRO A 74 13.86 14.76 9.86
C PRO A 74 14.75 15.84 10.48
N ILE A 75 15.08 16.89 9.71
CA ILE A 75 15.84 18.04 10.19
C ILE A 75 14.86 19.21 10.32
N SER A 76 14.66 19.68 11.55
CA SER A 76 13.60 20.65 11.86
C SER A 76 14.05 21.69 12.88
N LEU A 77 13.41 22.86 12.82
CA LEU A 77 13.59 23.96 13.76
C LEU A 77 12.41 24.01 14.72
N HIS A 78 12.69 24.12 16.01
CA HIS A 78 11.67 24.14 17.07
C HIS A 78 11.87 25.34 17.98
N SER A 79 10.78 26.02 18.35
CA SER A 79 10.83 27.12 19.31
C SER A 79 11.28 26.64 20.70
N ASN A 80 12.02 27.50 21.40
CA ASN A 80 12.37 27.29 22.81
C ASN A 80 11.30 27.86 23.77
N GLU A 81 10.25 28.51 23.25
CA GLU A 81 9.19 29.12 24.05
C GLU A 81 8.05 28.12 24.34
N PRO A 82 7.70 27.84 25.61
CA PRO A 82 6.68 26.83 25.98
C PRO A 82 5.28 27.06 25.41
N GLY A 83 4.97 28.29 24.99
CA GLY A 83 3.67 28.66 24.43
C GLY A 83 3.57 28.56 22.91
N ASP A 84 4.67 28.29 22.21
CA ASP A 84 4.70 28.18 20.76
C ASP A 84 4.25 26.79 20.29
N TYR A 85 3.58 26.73 19.13
CA TYR A 85 3.11 25.48 18.53
C TYR A 85 4.23 24.46 18.29
N THR A 86 5.41 24.96 17.88
CA THR A 86 6.59 24.15 17.55
C THR A 86 7.47 23.87 18.75
N PHE A 87 7.04 24.22 19.98
CA PHE A 87 7.82 24.05 21.19
C PHE A 87 8.40 22.64 21.33
N LEU A 88 9.69 22.60 21.61
CA LEU A 88 10.44 21.36 21.75
C LEU A 88 10.15 20.69 23.11
N SER A 89 9.23 19.73 23.11
CA SER A 89 8.91 18.91 24.30
C SER A 89 9.33 17.46 24.07
N GLU A 90 9.97 16.84 25.06
CA GLU A 90 10.36 15.42 25.04
C GLU A 90 9.16 14.46 24.94
N ASN A 91 7.98 14.87 25.43
CA ASN A 91 6.76 14.07 25.29
C ASN A 91 6.20 14.10 23.87
N LYS A 92 6.45 15.18 23.12
CA LYS A 92 5.90 15.40 21.77
C LYS A 92 6.83 14.87 20.68
N TYR A 93 8.14 15.00 20.88
CA TYR A 93 9.15 14.67 19.87
C TYR A 93 10.21 13.74 20.43
N ARG A 94 10.61 12.75 19.62
CA ARG A 94 11.85 11.99 19.82
C ARG A 94 12.93 12.61 18.93
N PHE A 95 13.92 13.27 19.54
CA PHE A 95 14.90 14.07 18.80
C PHE A 95 16.32 14.02 19.40
N LEU A 96 17.29 14.37 18.56
CA LEU A 96 18.67 14.67 18.89
C LEU A 96 18.88 16.17 18.65
N SER A 97 19.31 16.92 19.66
CA SER A 97 19.64 18.33 19.48
C SER A 97 20.94 18.48 18.70
N LEU A 98 20.92 19.23 17.59
CA LEU A 98 22.11 19.52 16.79
C LEU A 98 22.73 20.85 17.23
N ASN A 99 21.97 21.94 17.14
CA ASN A 99 22.42 23.28 17.50
C ASN A 99 21.30 24.05 18.22
N LYS A 100 21.63 24.74 19.31
CA LYS A 100 20.72 25.63 20.02
C LYS A 100 20.98 27.08 19.64
N PHE A 101 19.94 27.79 19.22
CA PHE A 101 19.95 29.23 19.00
C PHE A 101 19.15 29.95 20.11
N SER A 102 19.19 31.28 20.12
CA SER A 102 18.53 32.08 21.16
C SER A 102 17.02 31.86 21.23
N SER A 103 16.33 31.71 20.09
CA SER A 103 14.87 31.57 20.00
C SER A 103 14.41 30.18 19.53
N ALA A 104 15.28 29.40 18.91
CA ALA A 104 14.94 28.09 18.35
C ALA A 104 16.08 27.08 18.51
N THR A 105 15.76 25.81 18.43
CA THR A 105 16.72 24.71 18.43
C THR A 105 16.57 23.92 17.14
N LEU A 106 17.69 23.68 16.46
CA LEU A 106 17.79 22.76 15.34
C LEU A 106 17.97 21.35 15.87
N VAL A 107 17.10 20.44 15.43
CA VAL A 107 17.10 19.05 15.87
C VAL A 107 17.08 18.08 14.69
N LEU A 108 17.57 16.87 14.94
CA LEU A 108 17.32 15.70 14.12
C LEU A 108 16.26 14.85 14.82
N LYS A 109 15.09 14.66 14.21
CA LYS A 109 13.96 13.92 14.77
C LYS A 109 13.40 12.90 13.80
N LEU A 110 12.57 12.00 14.32
CA LEU A 110 11.68 11.22 13.46
C LEU A 110 10.53 12.11 12.95
N PRO A 111 9.99 11.87 11.74
CA PRO A 111 8.80 12.55 11.25
C PRO A 111 7.64 12.44 12.25
N TYR A 112 6.99 13.57 12.53
CA TYR A 112 5.85 13.66 13.44
C TYR A 112 4.56 13.75 12.63
N LEU A 113 3.74 12.70 12.69
CA LEU A 113 2.46 12.61 11.98
C LEU A 113 1.27 13.15 12.77
N ARG A 114 1.56 13.81 13.90
CA ARG A 114 0.57 14.34 14.86
C ARG A 114 -0.19 13.24 15.59
N GLU A 115 -1.20 13.64 16.33
CA GLU A 115 -2.05 12.79 17.15
C GLU A 115 -3.44 12.72 16.53
N SER A 116 -4.10 11.57 16.69
CA SER A 116 -5.48 11.36 16.28
C SER A 116 -6.44 12.28 17.02
N PHE A 117 -7.42 12.80 16.28
CA PHE A 117 -8.49 13.63 16.83
C PHE A 117 -9.55 12.82 17.58
N GLN A 118 -9.75 11.56 17.19
CA GLN A 118 -10.81 10.71 17.72
C GLN A 118 -10.33 9.71 18.77
N LYS A 119 -9.05 9.29 18.71
CA LYS A 119 -8.46 8.25 19.57
C LYS A 119 -7.66 8.85 20.72
N SER A 120 -8.27 9.76 21.49
CA SER A 120 -7.72 10.31 22.76
C SER A 120 -6.24 10.75 22.70
N GLY A 121 -5.80 11.40 21.63
CA GLY A 121 -4.41 11.86 21.48
C GLY A 121 -3.41 10.75 21.13
N LYS A 122 -3.88 9.57 20.71
CA LYS A 122 -3.00 8.48 20.24
C LYS A 122 -2.14 8.97 19.07
N PRO A 123 -0.80 8.80 19.10
CA PRO A 123 0.06 9.18 18.00
C PRO A 123 -0.31 8.45 16.70
N VAL A 124 -0.39 9.19 15.59
CA VAL A 124 -0.69 8.61 14.28
C VAL A 124 0.37 7.58 13.87
N THR A 125 1.62 7.78 14.27
CA THR A 125 2.70 6.80 14.06
C THR A 125 2.42 5.45 14.70
N GLU A 126 1.74 5.43 15.85
CA GLU A 126 1.37 4.19 16.56
C GLU A 126 0.21 3.48 15.84
N ILE A 127 -0.82 4.23 15.44
CA ILE A 127 -1.95 3.72 14.65
C ILE A 127 -1.45 3.07 13.34
N ILE A 128 -0.54 3.74 12.64
CA ILE A 128 0.07 3.20 11.42
C ILE A 128 0.91 1.96 11.74
N GLY A 129 1.67 1.95 12.84
CA GLY A 129 2.46 0.80 13.28
C GLY A 129 1.62 -0.45 13.57
N GLU A 130 0.39 -0.28 14.04
CA GLU A 130 -0.55 -1.38 14.32
C GLU A 130 -1.25 -1.91 13.05
N THR A 131 -1.42 -1.07 12.04
CA THR A 131 -2.26 -1.38 10.85
C THR A 131 -1.44 -1.72 9.61
N LEU A 132 -0.33 -1.02 9.36
CA LEU A 132 0.52 -1.21 8.17
C LEU A 132 1.05 -2.65 8.02
N PRO A 133 1.50 -3.36 9.08
CA PRO A 133 1.96 -4.74 8.92
C PRO A 133 0.89 -5.67 8.35
N ASN A 134 -0.38 -5.50 8.77
CA ASN A 134 -1.49 -6.31 8.26
C ASN A 134 -1.75 -6.02 6.77
N THR A 135 -1.67 -4.77 6.34
CA THR A 135 -1.75 -4.40 4.92
C THR A 135 -0.62 -5.03 4.10
N ILE A 136 0.61 -5.04 4.63
CA ILE A 136 1.76 -5.68 3.97
C ILE A 136 1.54 -7.19 3.84
N VAL A 137 1.11 -7.87 4.91
CA VAL A 137 0.82 -9.32 4.86
C VAL A 137 -0.24 -9.63 3.81
N LEU A 138 -1.30 -8.82 3.76
CA LEU A 138 -2.36 -8.96 2.76
C LEU A 138 -1.82 -8.78 1.33
N ALA A 139 -1.08 -7.71 1.08
CA ALA A 139 -0.50 -7.43 -0.23
C ALA A 139 0.46 -8.55 -0.69
N VAL A 140 1.41 -8.95 0.16
CA VAL A 140 2.37 -10.03 -0.16
C VAL A 140 1.64 -11.34 -0.45
N SER A 141 0.68 -11.72 0.38
CA SER A 141 -0.09 -12.96 0.18
C SER A 141 -0.88 -12.92 -1.13
N SER A 142 -1.44 -11.76 -1.45
CA SER A 142 -2.18 -11.54 -2.68
C SER A 142 -1.30 -11.69 -3.94
N ILE A 143 -0.10 -11.08 -3.95
CA ILE A 143 0.87 -11.26 -5.03
C ILE A 143 1.32 -12.71 -5.14
N LEU A 144 1.58 -13.39 -4.02
CA LEU A 144 2.02 -14.79 -4.04
C LEU A 144 0.96 -15.71 -4.65
N ILE A 145 -0.31 -15.54 -4.26
CA ILE A 145 -1.43 -16.27 -4.85
C ILE A 145 -1.53 -15.97 -6.36
N ALA A 146 -1.48 -14.69 -6.73
CA ALA A 146 -1.55 -14.26 -8.13
C ALA A 146 -0.41 -14.84 -8.97
N LEU A 147 0.80 -14.90 -8.41
CA LEU A 147 1.98 -15.47 -9.05
C LEU A 147 1.85 -16.98 -9.24
N VAL A 148 1.56 -17.71 -8.16
CA VAL A 148 1.49 -19.17 -8.20
C VAL A 148 0.38 -19.61 -9.14
N LEU A 149 -0.84 -19.13 -8.94
CA LEU A 149 -1.97 -19.51 -9.79
C LEU A 149 -1.82 -18.95 -11.20
N GLY A 150 -1.30 -17.74 -11.35
CA GLY A 150 -1.19 -17.09 -12.65
C GLY A 150 -0.15 -17.74 -13.55
N LEU A 151 1.00 -18.14 -12.99
CA LEU A 151 2.01 -18.88 -13.74
C LEU A 151 1.51 -20.27 -14.11
N LEU A 152 0.88 -20.98 -13.17
CA LEU A 152 0.32 -22.32 -13.44
C LEU A 152 -0.74 -22.27 -14.54
N LEU A 153 -1.72 -21.38 -14.42
CA LEU A 153 -2.79 -21.23 -15.41
C LEU A 153 -2.27 -20.67 -16.73
N GLY A 154 -1.33 -19.72 -16.71
CA GLY A 154 -0.73 -19.17 -17.93
C GLY A 154 0.07 -20.20 -18.73
N VAL A 155 0.90 -21.01 -18.05
CA VAL A 155 1.61 -22.14 -18.67
C VAL A 155 0.61 -23.16 -19.22
N PHE A 156 -0.38 -23.55 -18.41
CA PHE A 156 -1.40 -24.50 -18.84
C PHE A 156 -2.16 -24.00 -20.08
N SER A 157 -2.64 -22.74 -20.07
CA SER A 157 -3.35 -22.09 -21.17
C SER A 157 -2.52 -22.09 -22.47
N ALA A 158 -1.20 -21.89 -22.37
CA ALA A 158 -0.29 -21.96 -23.53
C ALA A 158 -0.11 -23.38 -24.06
N LEU A 159 -0.11 -24.40 -23.20
CA LEU A 159 0.03 -25.80 -23.62
C LEU A 159 -1.22 -26.33 -24.31
N VAL A 160 -2.39 -25.83 -23.90
CA VAL A 160 -3.68 -26.19 -24.51
C VAL A 160 -4.20 -25.08 -25.43
N LYS A 161 -3.30 -24.36 -26.11
CA LYS A 161 -3.62 -23.21 -26.97
C LYS A 161 -4.82 -23.50 -27.90
N ASP A 162 -5.74 -22.54 -27.98
CA ASP A 162 -6.96 -22.53 -28.80
C ASP A 162 -8.03 -23.56 -28.40
N SER A 163 -7.78 -24.39 -27.39
CA SER A 163 -8.78 -25.29 -26.80
C SER A 163 -9.88 -24.53 -26.05
N LYS A 164 -10.96 -25.23 -25.69
CA LYS A 164 -12.03 -24.67 -24.84
C LYS A 164 -11.51 -24.22 -23.48
N ALA A 165 -10.56 -24.96 -22.90
CA ALA A 165 -9.96 -24.62 -21.61
C ALA A 165 -9.13 -23.33 -21.69
N ASP A 166 -8.31 -23.16 -22.74
CA ASP A 166 -7.56 -21.93 -23.00
C ASP A 166 -8.51 -20.73 -23.12
N ARG A 167 -9.53 -20.83 -23.99
CA ARG A 167 -10.53 -19.75 -24.17
C ARG A 167 -11.26 -19.39 -22.89
N LEU A 168 -11.61 -20.37 -22.06
CA LEU A 168 -12.26 -20.14 -20.77
C LEU A 168 -11.32 -19.41 -19.80
N ILE A 169 -10.06 -19.83 -19.70
CA ILE A 169 -9.05 -19.17 -18.85
C ILE A 169 -8.84 -17.72 -19.30
N GLN A 170 -8.73 -17.47 -20.61
CA GLN A 170 -8.59 -16.11 -21.15
C GLN A 170 -9.83 -15.24 -20.88
N LEU A 171 -11.04 -15.80 -21.03
CA LEU A 171 -12.29 -15.11 -20.71
C LEU A 171 -12.34 -14.73 -19.23
N LEU A 172 -12.13 -15.69 -18.33
CA LEU A 172 -12.14 -15.46 -16.88
C LEU A 172 -11.07 -14.46 -16.45
N SER A 173 -9.87 -14.53 -17.04
CA SER A 173 -8.81 -13.55 -16.78
C SER A 173 -9.21 -12.14 -17.22
N THR A 174 -9.82 -12.01 -18.39
CA THR A 174 -10.28 -10.70 -18.90
C THR A 174 -11.40 -10.11 -18.03
N LEU A 175 -12.34 -10.95 -17.59
CA LEU A 175 -13.38 -10.53 -16.64
C LEU A 175 -12.78 -10.11 -15.30
N GLY A 176 -11.83 -10.88 -14.76
CA GLY A 176 -11.13 -10.55 -13.53
C GLY A 176 -10.41 -9.20 -13.59
N MET A 177 -9.82 -8.85 -14.73
CA MET A 177 -9.18 -7.54 -14.92
C MET A 177 -10.18 -6.36 -14.92
N SER A 178 -11.40 -6.61 -15.38
CA SER A 178 -12.42 -5.58 -15.60
C SER A 178 -13.31 -5.34 -14.39
N LEU A 179 -13.36 -6.29 -13.44
CA LEU A 179 -14.19 -6.17 -12.25
C LEU A 179 -13.58 -5.18 -11.24
N PRO A 180 -14.35 -4.19 -10.76
CA PRO A 180 -13.91 -3.35 -9.65
C PRO A 180 -13.61 -4.19 -8.40
N SER A 181 -12.57 -3.82 -7.64
CA SER A 181 -12.12 -4.59 -6.47
C SER A 181 -13.16 -4.63 -5.36
N PHE A 182 -13.82 -3.50 -5.08
CA PHE A 182 -14.88 -3.44 -4.07
C PHE A 182 -16.07 -4.34 -4.44
N PHE A 183 -16.46 -4.36 -5.71
CA PHE A 183 -17.56 -5.18 -6.18
C PHE A 183 -17.20 -6.68 -6.12
N SER A 184 -15.98 -7.02 -6.53
CA SER A 184 -15.44 -8.37 -6.39
C SER A 184 -15.38 -8.83 -4.94
N ALA A 185 -15.00 -7.95 -4.01
CA ALA A 185 -14.97 -8.26 -2.58
C ALA A 185 -16.35 -8.66 -2.05
N ILE A 186 -17.39 -7.89 -2.38
CA ILE A 186 -18.77 -8.19 -1.97
C ILE A 186 -19.24 -9.52 -2.54
N LEU A 187 -19.02 -9.77 -3.84
CA LEU A 187 -19.42 -11.02 -4.49
C LEU A 187 -18.70 -12.24 -3.90
N PHE A 188 -17.39 -12.13 -3.64
CA PHE A 188 -16.61 -13.22 -3.07
C PHE A 188 -17.00 -13.50 -1.62
N ALA A 189 -17.20 -12.46 -0.81
CA ALA A 189 -17.69 -12.61 0.56
C ALA A 189 -19.07 -13.30 0.56
N TRP A 190 -20.00 -12.82 -0.26
CA TRP A 190 -21.33 -13.40 -0.37
C TRP A 190 -21.31 -14.85 -0.87
N PHE A 191 -20.55 -15.15 -1.91
CA PHE A 191 -20.56 -16.48 -2.50
C PHE A 191 -19.77 -17.49 -1.66
N PHE A 192 -18.51 -17.17 -1.29
CA PHE A 192 -17.63 -18.13 -0.63
C PHE A 192 -17.79 -18.17 0.89
N ALA A 193 -18.09 -17.04 1.53
CA ALA A 193 -18.21 -16.99 2.99
C ALA A 193 -19.66 -16.99 3.51
N TYR A 194 -20.66 -16.73 2.67
CA TYR A 194 -22.07 -16.88 3.06
C TYR A 194 -22.75 -18.10 2.41
N ILE A 195 -22.81 -18.19 1.07
CA ILE A 195 -23.48 -19.32 0.40
C ILE A 195 -22.73 -20.63 0.63
N LEU A 196 -21.41 -20.65 0.39
CA LEU A 196 -20.59 -21.87 0.51
C LEU A 196 -19.98 -22.05 1.91
N HIS A 197 -20.44 -21.30 2.92
CA HIS A 197 -19.84 -21.31 4.26
C HIS A 197 -19.68 -22.73 4.84
N GLN A 198 -20.68 -23.59 4.66
CA GLN A 198 -20.65 -24.98 5.14
C GLN A 198 -19.51 -25.82 4.53
N TYR A 199 -19.05 -25.46 3.33
CA TYR A 199 -17.98 -26.17 2.63
C TYR A 199 -16.62 -25.48 2.80
N THR A 200 -16.59 -24.15 2.87
CA THR A 200 -15.35 -23.37 2.90
C THR A 200 -14.87 -23.06 4.31
N GLY A 201 -15.79 -22.89 5.27
CA GLY A 201 -15.50 -22.38 6.61
C GLY A 201 -14.93 -20.96 6.64
N LEU A 202 -15.05 -20.21 5.54
CA LEU A 202 -14.50 -18.86 5.41
C LEU A 202 -15.43 -17.82 6.02
N SER A 203 -14.84 -16.81 6.65
CA SER A 203 -15.57 -15.69 7.28
C SER A 203 -15.80 -14.55 6.27
N MET A 204 -16.95 -13.86 6.37
CA MET A 204 -17.19 -12.65 5.56
C MET A 204 -16.30 -11.48 5.98
N THR A 205 -15.96 -11.42 7.27
CA THR A 205 -15.06 -10.42 7.84
C THR A 205 -14.08 -11.08 8.79
N GLY A 206 -12.91 -10.48 8.97
CA GLY A 206 -11.95 -10.89 9.97
C GLY A 206 -10.56 -10.29 9.74
N SER A 207 -9.70 -10.43 10.73
CA SER A 207 -8.31 -9.96 10.67
C SER A 207 -7.32 -11.11 10.88
N LEU A 208 -6.03 -10.84 10.67
CA LEU A 208 -4.96 -11.81 10.90
C LEU A 208 -4.88 -12.23 12.37
N TYR A 209 -5.06 -11.27 13.27
CA TYR A 209 -5.05 -11.47 14.71
C TYR A 209 -6.45 -11.21 15.25
N GLU A 210 -7.01 -12.20 15.95
CA GLU A 210 -8.30 -12.08 16.62
C GLU A 210 -8.15 -12.55 18.07
N LEU A 211 -8.91 -11.92 18.96
CA LEU A 211 -9.13 -12.43 20.31
C LEU A 211 -9.93 -13.73 20.21
N ASP A 212 -9.55 -14.72 21.00
CA ASP A 212 -10.36 -15.93 21.17
C ASP A 212 -11.74 -15.60 21.76
N ASP A 213 -12.66 -16.56 21.66
CA ASP A 213 -14.06 -16.37 22.10
C ASP A 213 -14.19 -16.04 23.60
N PHE A 214 -13.14 -16.32 24.39
CA PHE A 214 -13.06 -16.04 25.81
C PHE A 214 -12.35 -14.71 26.12
N GLY A 215 -11.77 -14.04 25.13
CA GLY A 215 -11.07 -12.75 25.27
C GLY A 215 -9.72 -12.83 25.99
N GLU A 216 -9.15 -14.03 26.10
CA GLU A 216 -7.94 -14.31 26.87
C GLU A 216 -6.67 -14.23 26.00
N LYS A 217 -6.76 -14.57 24.71
CA LYS A 217 -5.58 -14.69 23.84
C LYS A 217 -5.81 -14.17 22.44
N TYR A 218 -4.82 -13.42 21.93
CA TYR A 218 -4.72 -13.11 20.51
C TYR A 218 -4.12 -14.30 19.75
N ALA A 219 -4.88 -14.85 18.81
CA ALA A 219 -4.46 -15.96 17.96
C ALA A 219 -4.44 -15.57 16.47
N ILE A 220 -3.56 -16.22 15.70
CA ILE A 220 -3.48 -16.01 14.26
C ILE A 220 -4.59 -16.79 13.55
N GLN A 221 -5.38 -16.10 12.72
CA GLN A 221 -6.49 -16.67 11.96
C GLN A 221 -6.19 -16.64 10.45
N TRP A 222 -5.40 -17.61 9.97
CA TRP A 222 -5.00 -17.70 8.56
C TRP A 222 -6.18 -17.76 7.57
N LYS A 223 -7.32 -18.32 8.00
CA LYS A 223 -8.54 -18.40 7.18
C LYS A 223 -9.06 -17.02 6.77
N ASN A 224 -8.89 -16.01 7.62
CA ASN A 224 -9.38 -14.65 7.38
C ASN A 224 -8.57 -13.93 6.29
N LEU A 225 -7.36 -14.39 5.98
CA LEU A 225 -6.50 -13.83 4.94
C LEU A 225 -6.89 -14.31 3.53
N ILE A 226 -7.55 -15.46 3.39
CA ILE A 226 -7.76 -16.14 2.10
C ILE A 226 -8.60 -15.29 1.14
N LEU A 227 -9.82 -14.91 1.54
CA LEU A 227 -10.71 -14.14 0.66
C LEU A 227 -10.17 -12.75 0.32
N PRO A 228 -9.70 -11.95 1.30
CA PRO A 228 -9.08 -10.66 1.00
C PRO A 228 -7.89 -10.78 0.03
N ALA A 229 -7.00 -11.76 0.24
CA ALA A 229 -5.81 -11.92 -0.58
C ALA A 229 -6.15 -12.37 -2.00
N VAL A 230 -7.11 -13.29 -2.16
CA VAL A 230 -7.61 -13.71 -3.47
C VAL A 230 -8.23 -12.53 -4.20
N VAL A 231 -9.14 -11.78 -3.56
CA VAL A 231 -9.84 -10.65 -4.17
C VAL A 231 -8.89 -9.53 -4.58
N LEU A 232 -7.96 -9.14 -3.69
CA LEU A 232 -6.93 -8.16 -4.02
C LEU A 232 -6.03 -8.65 -5.17
N GLY A 233 -5.90 -9.97 -5.32
CA GLY A 233 -5.01 -10.64 -6.27
C GLY A 233 -5.64 -10.91 -7.62
N ILE A 234 -6.96 -10.73 -7.80
CA ILE A 234 -7.67 -11.05 -9.05
C ILE A 234 -7.04 -10.35 -10.26
N ARG A 235 -6.75 -9.04 -10.12
CA ARG A 235 -6.18 -8.24 -11.21
C ARG A 235 -4.75 -8.65 -11.58
N PRO A 236 -3.79 -8.73 -10.63
CA PRO A 236 -2.45 -9.21 -10.96
C PRO A 236 -2.47 -10.67 -11.44
N LEU A 237 -3.35 -11.53 -10.89
CA LEU A 237 -3.53 -12.90 -11.37
C LEU A 237 -3.88 -12.93 -12.86
N ALA A 238 -4.89 -12.18 -13.27
CA ALA A 238 -5.31 -12.07 -14.67
C ALA A 238 -4.18 -11.58 -15.60
N VAL A 239 -3.41 -10.59 -15.15
CA VAL A 239 -2.25 -10.07 -15.89
C VAL A 239 -1.17 -11.13 -16.04
N VAL A 240 -0.83 -11.84 -14.96
CA VAL A 240 0.21 -12.89 -14.96
C VAL A 240 -0.19 -14.02 -15.90
N ILE A 241 -1.45 -14.47 -15.90
CA ILE A 241 -1.93 -15.52 -16.82
C ILE A 241 -1.69 -15.10 -18.27
N GLN A 242 -2.14 -13.90 -18.64
CA GLN A 242 -2.03 -13.42 -20.02
C GLN A 242 -0.58 -13.24 -20.47
N LEU A 243 0.25 -12.60 -19.63
CA LEU A 243 1.66 -12.35 -19.96
C LEU A 243 2.45 -13.66 -20.04
N MET A 244 2.28 -14.56 -19.07
CA MET A 244 2.95 -15.86 -19.06
C MET A 244 2.56 -16.69 -20.28
N ARG A 245 1.26 -16.72 -20.62
CA ARG A 245 0.77 -17.44 -21.80
C ARG A 245 1.39 -16.89 -23.08
N ASN A 246 1.29 -15.57 -23.29
CA ASN A 246 1.74 -14.94 -24.54
C ASN A 246 3.26 -15.06 -24.70
N SER A 247 4.01 -14.82 -23.61
CA SER A 247 5.46 -14.94 -23.62
C SER A 247 5.92 -16.38 -23.82
N LEU A 248 5.23 -17.37 -23.26
CA LEU A 248 5.55 -18.79 -23.49
C LEU A 248 5.29 -19.20 -24.94
N LEU A 249 4.15 -18.79 -25.51
CA LEU A 249 3.83 -19.09 -26.92
C LEU A 249 4.85 -18.50 -27.88
N GLU A 250 5.28 -17.25 -27.66
CA GLU A 250 6.34 -16.61 -28.44
C GLU A 250 7.67 -17.36 -28.28
N THR A 251 8.04 -17.67 -27.03
CA THR A 251 9.30 -18.36 -26.71
C THR A 251 9.37 -19.74 -27.37
N LEU A 252 8.27 -20.50 -27.41
CA LEU A 252 8.20 -21.82 -28.01
C LEU A 252 8.43 -21.84 -29.54
N THR A 253 8.37 -20.68 -30.20
CA THR A 253 8.66 -20.54 -31.64
C THR A 253 10.13 -20.26 -31.97
N GLN A 254 10.96 -20.00 -30.96
CA GLN A 254 12.37 -19.61 -31.12
C GLN A 254 13.26 -20.77 -31.60
N ASP A 255 14.34 -20.46 -32.33
CA ASP A 255 15.21 -21.47 -32.96
C ASP A 255 15.96 -22.35 -31.94
N TYR A 256 16.32 -21.81 -30.78
CA TYR A 256 16.96 -22.61 -29.72
C TYR A 256 16.00 -23.65 -29.12
N ILE A 257 14.68 -23.42 -29.17
CA ILE A 257 13.66 -24.41 -28.76
C ILE A 257 13.56 -25.53 -29.79
N ARG A 258 13.59 -25.19 -31.09
CA ARG A 258 13.64 -26.19 -32.17
C ARG A 258 14.88 -27.07 -32.05
N THR A 259 16.03 -26.46 -31.72
CA THR A 259 17.28 -27.19 -31.46
C THR A 259 17.15 -28.12 -30.25
N ALA A 260 16.52 -27.67 -29.16
CA ALA A 260 16.28 -28.49 -27.98
C ALA A 260 15.40 -29.72 -28.30
N ARG A 261 14.33 -29.54 -29.09
CA ARG A 261 13.49 -30.65 -29.60
C ARG A 261 14.27 -31.60 -30.50
N ALA A 262 15.09 -31.08 -31.41
CA ALA A 262 15.92 -31.90 -32.31
C ALA A 262 16.97 -32.75 -31.56
N LYS A 263 17.39 -32.31 -30.37
CA LYS A 263 18.24 -33.10 -29.45
C LYS A 263 17.49 -34.20 -28.69
N GLY A 264 16.19 -34.39 -28.95
CA GLY A 264 15.37 -35.46 -28.35
C GLY A 264 14.82 -35.14 -26.96
N LEU A 265 14.87 -33.88 -26.51
CA LEU A 265 14.28 -33.49 -25.22
C LEU A 265 12.75 -33.58 -25.27
N SER A 266 12.14 -34.06 -24.20
CA SER A 266 10.68 -34.08 -24.06
C SER A 266 10.09 -32.68 -23.94
N GLU A 267 8.83 -32.48 -24.30
CA GLU A 267 8.17 -31.16 -24.17
C GLU A 267 8.28 -30.60 -22.76
N PHE A 268 8.16 -31.44 -21.72
CA PHE A 268 8.35 -31.02 -20.33
C PHE A 268 9.77 -30.47 -20.08
N GLN A 269 10.80 -31.14 -20.58
CA GLN A 269 12.19 -30.67 -20.46
C GLN A 269 12.41 -29.37 -21.24
N VAL A 270 11.85 -29.27 -22.45
CA VAL A 270 11.92 -28.06 -23.28
C VAL A 270 11.30 -26.87 -22.54
N ILE A 271 10.09 -27.04 -21.99
CA ILE A 271 9.39 -25.97 -21.27
C ILE A 271 10.15 -25.59 -20.01
N LYS A 272 10.44 -26.56 -19.13
CA LYS A 272 11.07 -26.30 -17.83
C LYS A 272 12.45 -25.69 -17.95
N ASN A 273 13.29 -26.23 -18.84
CA ASN A 273 14.71 -25.87 -18.88
C ASN A 273 15.05 -24.78 -19.90
N HIS A 274 14.23 -24.61 -20.95
CA HIS A 274 14.56 -23.72 -22.07
C HIS A 274 13.54 -22.60 -22.32
N ALA A 275 12.24 -22.82 -22.07
CA ALA A 275 11.21 -21.81 -22.38
C ALA A 275 10.79 -20.96 -21.15
N PHE A 276 10.54 -21.61 -20.01
CA PHE A 276 9.92 -20.98 -18.84
C PHE A 276 10.71 -19.77 -18.32
N LYS A 277 12.02 -19.93 -18.11
CA LYS A 277 12.87 -18.86 -17.56
C LYS A 277 12.85 -17.59 -18.42
N ASN A 278 12.88 -17.73 -19.74
CA ASN A 278 12.87 -16.59 -20.65
C ASN A 278 11.48 -15.95 -20.75
N SER A 279 10.43 -16.76 -20.55
CA SER A 279 9.04 -16.29 -20.58
C SER A 279 8.62 -15.52 -19.32
N LEU A 280 9.44 -15.56 -18.24
CA LEU A 280 9.17 -14.84 -17.00
C LEU A 280 9.52 -13.35 -17.08
N ASN A 281 10.33 -12.90 -18.04
CA ASN A 281 10.79 -11.52 -18.09
C ASN A 281 9.63 -10.50 -18.13
N PRO A 282 8.59 -10.66 -18.98
CA PRO A 282 7.45 -9.75 -18.97
C PRO A 282 6.57 -9.87 -17.73
N VAL A 283 6.57 -11.04 -17.06
CA VAL A 283 5.81 -11.28 -15.84
C VAL A 283 6.43 -10.53 -14.66
N VAL A 284 7.75 -10.66 -14.47
CA VAL A 284 8.51 -9.98 -13.41
C VAL A 284 8.42 -8.46 -13.60
N THR A 285 8.83 -7.98 -14.77
CA THR A 285 8.03 -7.08 -15.63
C THR A 285 6.89 -6.26 -14.99
N ALA A 286 5.70 -6.82 -15.18
CA ALA A 286 4.48 -6.19 -14.75
C ALA A 286 4.35 -6.19 -13.22
N LEU A 287 4.70 -7.30 -12.55
CA LEU A 287 4.44 -7.50 -11.12
C LEU A 287 5.02 -6.43 -10.23
N SER A 288 6.18 -5.92 -10.61
CA SER A 288 6.88 -4.89 -9.86
C SER A 288 6.06 -3.59 -9.76
N GLY A 289 5.44 -3.14 -10.84
CA GLY A 289 4.54 -1.98 -10.85
C GLY A 289 3.20 -2.27 -10.17
N TRP A 290 2.69 -3.50 -10.32
CA TRP A 290 1.45 -3.90 -9.66
C TRP A 290 1.59 -3.96 -8.14
N PHE A 291 2.72 -4.43 -7.61
CA PHE A 291 2.98 -4.49 -6.17
C PHE A 291 2.82 -3.11 -5.52
N ALA A 292 3.39 -2.06 -6.14
CA ALA A 292 3.25 -0.69 -5.66
C ALA A 292 1.78 -0.22 -5.67
N SER A 293 1.04 -0.53 -6.74
CA SER A 293 -0.37 -0.15 -6.87
C SER A 293 -1.31 -0.87 -5.88
N MET A 294 -0.94 -2.07 -5.43
CA MET A 294 -1.79 -2.89 -4.56
C MET A 294 -1.90 -2.34 -3.14
N LEU A 295 -0.86 -1.71 -2.61
CA LEU A 295 -0.94 -1.04 -1.30
C LEU A 295 -1.99 0.08 -1.31
N ALA A 296 -2.07 0.84 -2.40
CA ALA A 296 -3.12 1.86 -2.56
C ALA A 296 -4.49 1.24 -2.86
N GLY A 297 -4.53 0.14 -3.63
CA GLY A 297 -5.77 -0.56 -4.01
C GLY A 297 -6.39 -1.42 -2.90
N ALA A 298 -5.64 -1.73 -1.84
CA ALA A 298 -6.09 -2.57 -0.72
C ALA A 298 -7.21 -1.92 0.11
N VAL A 299 -7.33 -0.59 0.09
CA VAL A 299 -8.24 0.20 0.94
C VAL A 299 -9.67 -0.37 0.99
N PHE A 300 -10.29 -0.55 -0.17
CA PHE A 300 -11.68 -1.04 -0.22
C PHE A 300 -11.80 -2.52 0.14
N VAL A 301 -10.79 -3.33 -0.20
CA VAL A 301 -10.79 -4.76 0.14
C VAL A 301 -10.69 -4.91 1.65
N GLU A 302 -9.79 -4.18 2.30
CA GLU A 302 -9.63 -4.20 3.74
C GLU A 302 -10.89 -3.76 4.47
N TYR A 303 -11.52 -2.68 4.00
CA TYR A 303 -12.76 -2.18 4.59
C TYR A 303 -13.90 -3.20 4.49
N ILE A 304 -14.11 -3.80 3.31
CA ILE A 304 -15.22 -4.76 3.09
C ILE A 304 -15.04 -6.04 3.91
N PHE A 305 -13.81 -6.56 3.97
CA PHE A 305 -13.52 -7.76 4.75
C PHE A 305 -13.25 -7.45 6.23
N GLY A 306 -13.35 -6.19 6.66
CA GLY A 306 -13.07 -5.80 8.05
C GLY A 306 -11.62 -6.06 8.48
N TRP A 307 -10.69 -6.22 7.54
CA TRP A 307 -9.27 -6.47 7.79
C TRP A 307 -8.65 -5.26 8.50
N ASN A 308 -7.98 -5.46 9.63
CA ASN A 308 -7.38 -4.36 10.42
C ASN A 308 -6.08 -3.85 9.78
N GLY A 309 -6.19 -3.34 8.56
CA GLY A 309 -5.13 -2.71 7.79
C GLY A 309 -5.27 -1.19 7.72
N LEU A 310 -4.25 -0.56 7.13
CA LEU A 310 -4.14 0.89 7.00
C LEU A 310 -5.24 1.48 6.12
N GLY A 311 -5.72 0.73 5.15
CA GLY A 311 -6.79 1.13 4.26
C GLY A 311 -8.15 1.19 4.94
N LYS A 312 -8.48 0.20 5.78
CA LYS A 312 -9.66 0.28 6.65
C LYS A 312 -9.60 1.50 7.56
N GLU A 313 -8.44 1.74 8.19
CA GLU A 313 -8.22 2.90 9.06
C GLU A 313 -8.41 4.24 8.32
N ILE A 314 -8.00 4.35 7.05
CA ILE A 314 -8.28 5.53 6.22
C ILE A 314 -9.79 5.75 6.05
N VAL A 315 -10.55 4.70 5.76
CA VAL A 315 -12.01 4.81 5.56
C VAL A 315 -12.70 5.20 6.86
N GLU A 316 -12.30 4.62 7.98
CA GLU A 316 -12.83 4.98 9.31
C GLU A 316 -12.48 6.42 9.70
N ALA A 317 -11.24 6.84 9.47
CA ALA A 317 -10.80 8.20 9.71
C ALA A 317 -11.53 9.22 8.81
N LEU A 318 -11.82 8.88 7.56
CA LEU A 318 -12.65 9.70 6.66
C LEU A 318 -14.07 9.88 7.19
N ASN A 319 -14.70 8.81 7.67
CA ASN A 319 -16.06 8.86 8.21
C ASN A 319 -16.15 9.64 9.53
N THR A 320 -15.07 9.64 10.32
CA THR A 320 -14.97 10.31 11.62
C THR A 320 -14.21 11.64 11.57
N LEU A 321 -13.82 12.08 10.37
CA LEU A 321 -13.08 13.32 10.12
C LEU A 321 -11.77 13.44 10.93
N ASP A 322 -11.09 12.32 11.17
CA ASP A 322 -9.79 12.27 11.84
C ASP A 322 -8.65 12.62 10.86
N LEU A 323 -8.53 13.92 10.58
CA LEU A 323 -7.62 14.43 9.55
C LEU A 323 -6.16 14.03 9.73
N PRO A 324 -5.55 14.06 10.94
CA PRO A 324 -4.17 13.60 11.14
C PRO A 324 -3.95 12.16 10.71
N VAL A 325 -4.89 11.27 11.02
CA VAL A 325 -4.81 9.86 10.65
C VAL A 325 -4.88 9.71 9.13
N ILE A 326 -5.83 10.39 8.46
CA ILE A 326 -5.95 10.36 6.99
C ILE A 326 -4.66 10.87 6.34
N MET A 327 -4.19 12.05 6.75
CA MET A 327 -2.99 12.67 6.19
C MET A 327 -1.75 11.81 6.41
N GLY A 328 -1.58 11.26 7.61
CA GLY A 328 -0.46 10.38 7.94
C GLY A 328 -0.49 9.06 7.17
N ALA A 329 -1.65 8.42 7.09
CA ALA A 329 -1.81 7.15 6.37
C ALA A 329 -1.58 7.31 4.86
N VAL A 330 -2.16 8.34 4.23
CA VAL A 330 -1.96 8.62 2.80
C VAL A 330 -0.50 8.96 2.51
N LEU A 331 0.15 9.75 3.38
CA LEU A 331 1.58 10.05 3.25
C LEU A 331 2.45 8.78 3.34
N VAL A 332 2.16 7.88 4.29
CA VAL A 332 2.89 6.62 4.42
C VAL A 332 2.70 5.73 3.19
N ILE A 333 1.48 5.64 2.64
CA ILE A 333 1.24 4.93 1.38
C ILE A 333 2.06 5.54 0.24
N ALA A 334 2.13 6.88 0.13
CA ALA A 334 2.91 7.54 -0.89
C ALA A 334 4.42 7.30 -0.74
N VAL A 335 4.95 7.35 0.49
CA VAL A 335 6.34 7.02 0.78
C VAL A 335 6.64 5.56 0.42
N MET A 336 5.77 4.63 0.82
CA MET A 336 5.90 3.21 0.48
C MET A 336 5.88 2.98 -1.04
N PHE A 337 4.97 3.65 -1.75
CA PHE A 337 4.88 3.59 -3.21
C PHE A 337 6.18 4.03 -3.88
N VAL A 338 6.74 5.17 -3.44
CA VAL A 338 8.03 5.68 -3.94
C VAL A 338 9.17 4.71 -3.63
N LEU A 339 9.26 4.20 -2.39
CA LEU A 339 10.30 3.24 -1.99
C LEU A 339 10.22 1.94 -2.79
N ILE A 340 9.02 1.42 -3.01
CA ILE A 340 8.80 0.22 -3.83
C ILE A 340 9.23 0.48 -5.26
N ASN A 341 8.84 1.61 -5.87
CA ASN A 341 9.25 1.91 -7.23
C ASN A 341 10.78 2.02 -7.37
N ILE A 342 11.45 2.66 -6.41
CA ILE A 342 12.92 2.70 -6.38
C ILE A 342 13.50 1.28 -6.28
N PHE A 343 12.97 0.44 -5.39
CA PHE A 343 13.40 -0.94 -5.23
C PHE A 343 13.22 -1.74 -6.52
N VAL A 344 12.05 -1.60 -7.15
CA VAL A 344 11.71 -2.22 -8.42
C VAL A 344 12.67 -1.80 -9.53
N ASP A 345 12.96 -0.52 -9.66
CA ASP A 345 13.90 0.00 -10.65
C ASP A 345 15.32 -0.52 -10.41
N MET A 346 15.71 -0.72 -9.16
CA MET A 346 16.99 -1.34 -8.81
C MET A 346 17.02 -2.82 -9.21
N VAL A 347 15.94 -3.56 -8.99
CA VAL A 347 15.80 -4.96 -9.45
C VAL A 347 15.88 -5.03 -10.97
N TYR A 348 15.26 -4.11 -11.71
CA TYR A 348 15.40 -4.03 -13.17
C TYR A 348 16.83 -3.76 -13.62
N ALA A 349 17.49 -2.76 -13.04
CA ALA A 349 18.87 -2.43 -13.37
C ALA A 349 19.88 -3.57 -13.03
N TRP A 350 19.46 -4.52 -12.19
CA TRP A 350 20.20 -5.74 -11.90
C TRP A 350 19.87 -6.88 -12.88
N LEU A 351 18.59 -7.08 -13.21
CA LEU A 351 18.13 -8.15 -14.11
C LEU A 351 18.45 -7.89 -15.59
N ASP A 352 18.39 -6.64 -16.05
CA ASP A 352 18.70 -6.26 -17.43
C ASP A 352 19.94 -5.35 -17.50
N PRO A 353 21.14 -5.91 -17.78
CA PRO A 353 22.36 -5.13 -17.90
C PRO A 353 22.40 -4.22 -19.14
N LYS A 354 21.45 -4.32 -20.09
CA LYS A 354 21.42 -3.46 -21.30
C LYS A 354 20.89 -2.05 -21.04
N ILE A 355 20.22 -1.81 -19.91
CA ILE A 355 19.71 -0.49 -19.52
C ILE A 355 20.85 0.43 -18.98
N ARG A 356 22.08 -0.11 -18.86
CA ARG A 356 23.26 0.62 -18.35
C ARG A 356 24.02 1.44 -19.40
N SER A 357 23.59 1.44 -20.67
CA SER A 357 24.24 2.19 -21.76
C SER A 357 23.70 3.60 -21.93
#